data_AF-A0A450YNW9-F1
#
_entry.id   AF-A0A450YNW9-F1
#
_cell.length_a   1.000
_cell.length_b   1.000
_cell.length_c   1.000
_cell.angle_alpha   90.00
_cell.angle_beta   90.00
_cell.angle_gamma   90.00
#
_symmetry.space_group_name_H-M   'P 1'
#
loop_
_entity.id
_entity.type
_entity.pdbx_description
1 polymer ?
#
loop_
_entity_poly.entity_id
_entity_poly.type
_entity_poly.pdbx_seq_one_letter_code
_entity_poly.pdbx_strand_id
1 'polypeptide(L)'
;MTIQGVARHLGVSWDTIKDIQARYLQQRFAESKLRNLKRIAIDEIDIGGHSACLTIVMTVHNGAVVEVAQGKDAQALLPFWKQLKHSRAEIEAVATDMGAAYTSRRLRKTSRKLP
;
A
#
# COMPACT_ATOMS: atom_id res chain seq x y z
N MET A 1 5.90 -20.96 -9.87
CA MET A 1 5.48 -22.14 -9.07
C MET A 1 4.66 -21.67 -7.88
N THR A 2 3.62 -22.41 -7.48
CA THR A 2 2.85 -22.11 -6.26
C THR A 2 3.61 -22.57 -5.01
N ILE A 3 3.25 -22.06 -3.82
CA ILE A 3 3.80 -22.55 -2.53
C ILE A 3 3.69 -24.08 -2.45
N GLN A 4 2.54 -24.63 -2.86
CA GLN A 4 2.32 -26.08 -2.88
C GLN A 4 3.19 -26.81 -3.91
N GLY A 5 3.51 -26.18 -5.04
CA GLY A 5 4.43 -26.73 -6.04
C GLY A 5 5.86 -26.82 -5.51
N VAL A 6 6.32 -25.80 -4.79
CA VAL A 6 7.64 -25.80 -4.14
C VAL A 6 7.68 -26.83 -3.01
N ALA A 7 6.65 -26.89 -2.17
CA ALA A 7 6.53 -27.87 -1.09
C ALA A 7 6.63 -29.32 -1.61
N ARG A 8 5.89 -29.63 -2.70
CA ARG A 8 5.94 -30.93 -3.36
C ARG A 8 7.31 -31.24 -3.96
N HIS A 9 7.95 -30.26 -4.59
CA HIS A 9 9.26 -30.44 -5.21
C HIS A 9 10.38 -30.72 -4.18
N LEU A 10 10.29 -30.07 -3.02
CA LEU A 10 11.29 -30.18 -1.95
C LEU A 10 10.97 -31.25 -0.90
N GLY A 11 9.79 -31.88 -0.96
CA GLY A 11 9.38 -32.91 0.00
C GLY A 11 9.10 -32.37 1.42
N VAL A 12 8.71 -31.10 1.55
CA VAL A 12 8.43 -30.44 2.84
C VAL A 12 6.99 -29.97 2.94
N SER A 13 6.54 -29.61 4.15
CA SER A 13 5.17 -29.11 4.36
C SER A 13 4.95 -27.76 3.67
N TRP A 14 3.69 -27.52 3.28
CA TRP A 14 3.26 -26.24 2.72
C TRP A 14 3.52 -25.07 3.68
N ASP A 15 3.24 -25.27 4.97
CA ASP A 15 3.47 -24.27 6.02
C ASP A 15 4.95 -23.90 6.14
N THR A 16 5.85 -24.87 6.01
CA THR A 16 7.31 -24.61 6.04
C THR A 16 7.71 -23.62 4.94
N ILE A 17 7.22 -23.82 3.71
CA ILE A 17 7.52 -22.91 2.59
C ILE A 17 6.87 -21.55 2.81
N LYS A 18 5.62 -21.51 3.27
CA LYS A 18 4.90 -20.26 3.57
C LYS A 18 5.61 -19.45 4.64
N ASP A 19 6.07 -20.09 5.70
CA ASP A 19 6.78 -19.44 6.80
C ASP A 19 8.11 -18.84 6.34
N ILE A 20 8.88 -19.58 5.53
CA ILE A 20 10.13 -19.08 4.95
C ILE A 20 9.84 -17.82 4.12
N GLN A 21 8.80 -17.87 3.27
CA GLN A 21 8.42 -16.73 2.44
C GLN A 21 7.96 -15.54 3.31
N ALA A 22 7.14 -15.77 4.32
CA ALA A 22 6.66 -14.72 5.22
C ALA A 22 7.80 -14.02 5.95
N ARG A 23 8.75 -14.79 6.52
CA ARG A 23 9.93 -14.24 7.21
C ARG A 23 10.80 -13.43 6.26
N TYR A 24 11.04 -13.92 5.04
CA TYR A 24 11.79 -13.19 4.03
C TYR A 24 11.12 -11.86 3.67
N LEU A 25 9.80 -11.87 3.43
CA LEU A 25 9.05 -10.66 3.10
C LEU A 25 9.07 -9.65 4.25
N GLN A 26 8.89 -10.11 5.49
CA GLN A 26 9.00 -9.27 6.67
C GLN A 26 10.40 -8.63 6.77
N GLN A 27 11.47 -9.42 6.66
CA GLN A 27 12.83 -8.88 6.72
C GLN A 27 13.14 -7.91 5.59
N ARG A 28 12.67 -8.20 4.37
CA ARG A 28 13.02 -7.43 3.18
C ARG A 28 12.23 -6.13 3.05
N PHE A 29 11.00 -6.09 3.57
CA PHE A 29 10.02 -5.02 3.34
C PHE A 29 9.42 -4.42 4.63
N ALA A 30 9.94 -4.73 5.82
CA ALA A 30 9.45 -4.15 7.08
C ALA A 30 9.57 -2.61 7.14
N GLU A 31 10.58 -2.03 6.49
CA GLU A 31 10.81 -0.59 6.52
C GLU A 31 10.60 0.06 5.15
N SER A 32 9.55 0.87 5.05
CA SER A 32 9.28 1.73 3.90
C SER A 32 10.02 3.06 4.04
N LYS A 33 10.96 3.36 3.15
CA LYS A 33 11.65 4.67 3.10
C LYS A 33 10.73 5.75 2.52
N LEU A 34 9.96 6.42 3.37
CA LEU A 34 8.98 7.42 2.95
C LEU A 34 9.58 8.73 2.42
N ARG A 35 10.78 9.12 2.89
CA ARG A 35 11.41 10.43 2.62
C ARG A 35 11.51 10.80 1.13
N ASN A 36 11.73 9.81 0.27
CA ASN A 36 11.95 10.03 -1.16
C ASN A 36 10.69 9.79 -2.01
N LEU A 37 9.53 9.61 -1.38
CA LEU A 37 8.26 9.48 -2.10
C LEU A 37 7.88 10.81 -2.74
N LYS A 38 7.54 10.73 -4.02
CA LYS A 38 7.16 11.88 -4.86
C LYS A 38 5.80 11.68 -5.50
N ARG A 39 5.54 10.50 -6.05
CA ARG A 39 4.29 10.18 -6.75
C ARG A 39 3.77 8.84 -6.25
N ILE A 40 2.58 8.86 -5.69
CA ILE A 40 1.94 7.68 -5.11
C ILE A 40 0.61 7.39 -5.81
N ALA A 41 0.22 6.12 -5.81
CA ALA A 41 -1.10 5.67 -6.18
C ALA A 41 -1.78 5.08 -4.94
N ILE A 42 -3.08 5.33 -4.80
CA ILE A 42 -3.93 4.74 -3.77
C ILE A 42 -4.99 3.92 -4.49
N ASP A 43 -5.16 2.68 -4.04
CA ASP A 43 -6.11 1.73 -4.62
C ASP A 43 -6.82 0.93 -3.51
N GLU A 44 -7.97 0.35 -3.84
CA GLU A 44 -8.77 -0.49 -2.94
C GLU A 44 -8.82 -1.93 -3.47
N ILE A 45 -8.43 -2.89 -2.63
CA ILE A 45 -8.60 -4.32 -2.92
C ILE A 45 -9.70 -4.87 -2.02
N ASP A 46 -10.78 -5.36 -2.62
CA ASP A 46 -11.77 -6.19 -1.95
C ASP A 46 -11.20 -7.61 -1.80
N ILE A 47 -10.98 -8.04 -0.55
CA ILE A 47 -10.44 -9.37 -0.24
C ILE A 47 -11.54 -10.39 0.10
N GLY A 48 -12.82 -10.02 -0.06
CA GLY A 48 -13.98 -10.89 0.14
C GLY A 48 -14.41 -11.00 1.61
N GLY A 49 -15.73 -11.03 1.85
CA GLY A 49 -16.34 -11.08 3.18
C GLY A 49 -17.12 -9.80 3.54
N HIS A 50 -17.82 -9.78 4.68
CA HIS A 50 -18.60 -8.63 5.13
C HIS A 50 -17.67 -7.45 5.52
N SER A 51 -17.27 -6.63 4.54
CA SER A 51 -16.49 -5.38 4.69
C SER A 51 -14.97 -5.52 4.80
N ALA A 52 -14.37 -6.55 4.20
CA ALA A 52 -12.91 -6.70 4.17
C ALA A 52 -12.32 -6.02 2.93
N CYS A 53 -12.12 -4.70 3.02
CA CYS A 53 -11.40 -3.93 2.01
C CYS A 53 -10.02 -3.55 2.55
N LEU A 54 -9.02 -3.57 1.68
CA LEU A 54 -7.69 -3.07 1.94
C LEU A 54 -7.43 -1.83 1.08
N THR A 55 -7.08 -0.73 1.71
CA THR A 55 -6.55 0.45 1.02
C THR A 55 -5.04 0.31 0.91
N ILE A 56 -4.50 0.36 -0.30
CA ILE A 56 -3.07 0.18 -0.57
C ILE A 56 -2.49 1.49 -1.12
N VAL A 57 -1.34 1.89 -0.58
CA VAL A 57 -0.53 2.98 -1.13
C VAL A 57 0.71 2.39 -1.79
N MET A 58 0.99 2.80 -3.02
CA MET A 58 2.16 2.33 -3.78
C MET A 58 2.84 3.47 -4.53
N THR A 59 4.10 3.30 -4.92
CA THR A 59 4.79 4.28 -5.77
C THR A 59 4.36 4.13 -7.23
N VAL A 60 4.13 5.25 -7.92
CA VAL A 60 3.72 5.21 -9.34
C VAL A 60 4.84 4.73 -10.25
N HIS A 61 6.11 4.94 -9.88
CA HIS A 61 7.24 4.69 -10.79
C HIS A 61 7.53 3.19 -10.97
N ASN A 62 7.34 2.37 -9.93
CA ASN A 62 7.67 0.95 -9.96
C ASN A 62 6.62 0.05 -9.29
N GLY A 63 5.48 0.60 -8.85
CA GLY A 63 4.42 -0.16 -8.19
C GLY A 63 4.79 -0.70 -6.80
N ALA A 64 5.89 -0.26 -6.18
CA ALA A 64 6.25 -0.73 -4.85
C ALA A 64 5.21 -0.28 -3.82
N VAL A 65 4.61 -1.23 -3.11
CA VAL A 65 3.70 -0.97 -2.00
C VAL A 65 4.46 -0.38 -0.82
N VAL A 66 3.96 0.73 -0.29
CA VAL A 66 4.56 1.45 0.84
C VAL A 66 3.69 1.42 2.09
N GLU A 67 2.38 1.19 1.92
CA GLU A 67 1.41 1.08 3.02
C GLU A 67 0.26 0.15 2.61
N VAL A 68 -0.24 -0.63 3.57
CA VAL A 68 -1.50 -1.37 3.47
C VAL A 68 -2.33 -1.08 4.72
N ALA A 69 -3.51 -0.49 4.54
CA ALA A 69 -4.43 -0.14 5.60
C ALA A 69 -5.74 -0.91 5.46
N GLN A 70 -6.34 -1.31 6.58
CA GLN A 70 -7.64 -1.97 6.59
C GLN A 70 -8.76 -0.93 6.55
N GLY A 71 -9.72 -1.11 5.66
CA GLY A 71 -10.81 -0.18 5.41
C GLY A 71 -10.82 0.37 3.99
N LYS A 72 -11.86 1.15 3.70
CA LYS A 72 -12.22 1.66 2.35
C LYS A 72 -12.36 3.17 2.30
N ASP A 73 -11.97 3.86 3.37
CA ASP A 73 -12.12 5.29 3.50
C ASP A 73 -10.77 5.99 3.71
N ALA A 74 -10.79 7.31 3.54
CA ALA A 74 -9.61 8.14 3.78
C ALA A 74 -9.13 8.10 5.25
N GLN A 75 -9.98 7.64 6.18
CA GLN A 75 -9.62 7.54 7.61
C GLN A 75 -8.62 6.41 7.85
N ALA A 76 -8.72 5.32 7.08
CA ALA A 76 -7.77 4.20 7.13
C ALA A 76 -6.32 4.66 6.91
N LEU A 77 -6.09 5.74 6.16
CA LEU A 77 -4.75 6.27 5.84
C LEU A 77 -4.24 7.35 6.80
N LEU A 78 -4.99 7.74 7.84
CA LEU A 78 -4.51 8.74 8.81
C LEU A 78 -3.12 8.43 9.40
N PRO A 79 -2.81 7.17 9.81
CA PRO A 79 -1.48 6.84 10.33
C PRO A 79 -0.37 7.07 9.28
N PHE A 80 -0.62 6.67 8.03
CA PHE A 80 0.30 6.86 6.91
C PHE A 80 0.59 8.34 6.66
N TRP A 81 -0.44 9.19 6.59
CA TRP A 81 -0.25 10.64 6.39
C TRP A 81 0.59 11.27 7.52
N LYS A 82 0.38 10.83 8.76
CA LYS A 82 1.19 11.27 9.91
C LYS A 82 2.66 10.88 9.74
N GLN A 83 2.95 9.63 9.37
CA GLN A 83 4.31 9.15 9.13
C GLN A 83 4.97 9.87 7.95
N LEU A 84 4.23 10.08 6.86
CA LEU A 84 4.70 10.77 5.67
C LEU A 84 5.10 12.22 6.00
N LYS A 85 4.29 12.93 6.79
CA LYS A 85 4.60 14.27 7.30
C LYS A 85 5.88 14.29 8.14
N HIS A 86 6.07 13.31 9.03
CA HIS A 86 7.31 13.18 9.80
C HIS A 86 8.54 12.89 8.92
N SER A 87 8.36 12.16 7.82
CA SER A 87 9.44 11.86 6.86
C SER A 87 9.89 13.06 6.01
N ARG A 88 9.12 14.17 6.03
CA ARG A 88 9.32 15.37 5.20
C ARG A 88 9.32 15.10 3.70
N ALA A 89 8.63 14.04 3.27
CA ALA A 89 8.44 13.76 1.85
C ALA A 89 7.57 14.85 1.21
N GLU A 90 7.93 15.27 0.00
CA GLU A 90 7.15 16.22 -0.79
C GLU A 90 6.43 15.46 -1.91
N ILE A 91 5.15 15.17 -1.69
CA ILE A 91 4.31 14.52 -2.68
C ILE A 91 3.95 15.51 -3.80
N GLU A 92 4.41 15.20 -5.01
CA GLU A 92 4.13 15.92 -6.25
C GLU A 92 2.74 15.54 -6.81
N ALA A 93 2.33 14.28 -6.66
CA ALA A 93 1.07 13.78 -7.20
C ALA A 93 0.55 12.54 -6.45
N VAL A 94 -0.77 12.42 -6.39
CA VAL A 94 -1.49 11.24 -5.90
C VAL A 94 -2.43 10.78 -7.02
N ALA A 95 -2.25 9.56 -7.49
CA ALA A 95 -3.22 8.87 -8.35
C ALA A 95 -4.17 8.08 -7.47
N THR A 96 -5.46 8.14 -7.75
CA THR A 96 -6.47 7.37 -7.01
C THR A 96 -7.49 6.91 -8.02
N ASP A 97 -7.87 5.63 -8.02
CA ASP A 97 -9.06 5.24 -8.76
C ASP A 97 -10.28 5.69 -7.95
N MET A 98 -11.09 6.56 -8.55
CA MET A 98 -12.23 7.16 -7.89
C MET A 98 -13.45 6.99 -8.79
N GLY A 99 -14.53 6.46 -8.21
CA GLY A 99 -15.86 6.68 -8.75
C GLY A 99 -16.17 8.19 -8.86
N ALA A 100 -17.09 8.55 -9.76
CA ALA A 100 -17.38 9.92 -10.23
C ALA A 100 -17.53 11.04 -9.16
N ALA A 101 -17.76 10.69 -7.88
CA ALA A 101 -17.93 11.63 -6.78
C ALA A 101 -16.70 12.54 -6.54
N TYR A 102 -15.49 12.05 -6.75
CA TYR A 102 -14.28 12.84 -6.45
C TYR A 102 -13.77 13.69 -7.62
N THR A 103 -14.21 13.42 -8.87
CA THR A 103 -13.91 14.27 -10.04
C THR A 103 -14.42 15.70 -9.88
N SER A 104 -15.46 15.90 -9.06
CA SER A 104 -16.04 17.20 -8.73
C SER A 104 -15.12 18.06 -7.85
N ARG A 105 -14.20 17.45 -7.09
CA ARG A 105 -13.31 18.14 -6.14
C ARG A 105 -11.91 18.28 -6.74
N ARG A 106 -11.82 18.96 -7.90
CA ARG A 106 -10.54 19.30 -8.53
C ARG A 106 -9.64 20.07 -7.56
N LEU A 107 -8.38 19.65 -7.50
CA LEU A 107 -7.27 20.37 -6.90
C LEU A 107 -7.24 21.79 -7.46
N ARG A 108 -7.76 22.76 -6.70
CA ARG A 108 -7.24 24.13 -6.81
C ARG A 108 -5.75 24.02 -6.51
N LYS A 109 -4.91 24.60 -7.37
CA LYS A 109 -3.51 24.85 -7.03
C LYS A 109 -3.47 25.72 -5.78
N THR A 110 -3.46 25.09 -4.61
CA THR A 110 -3.13 25.75 -3.35
C THR A 110 -1.72 25.33 -3.00
N SER A 111 -0.77 26.16 -3.43
CA SER A 111 0.44 26.34 -2.64
C SER A 111 0.00 26.61 -1.20
N ARG A 112 0.48 25.76 -0.28
CA ARG A 112 0.24 25.75 1.17
C ARG A 112 -0.98 24.96 1.66
N LYS A 113 -0.64 24.08 2.62
CA LYS A 113 -1.45 23.33 3.58
C LYS A 113 -2.14 22.08 3.05
N LEU A 114 -1.37 20.98 3.05
CA LEU A 114 -1.92 19.69 3.46
C LEU A 114 -2.13 19.71 5.00
N PRO A 115 -3.22 19.16 5.53
CA PRO A 115 -3.43 19.00 6.97
C PRO A 115 -2.32 18.16 7.64
#